data_AF-A0A7X7K0E7-F1
#
_entry.id   AF-A0A7X7K0E7-F1
#
_cell.length_a   1.000
_cell.length_b   1.000
_cell.length_c   1.000
_cell.angle_alpha   90.00
_cell.angle_beta   90.00
_cell.angle_gamma   90.00
#
_symmetry.space_group_name_H-M   'P 1'
#
loop_
_entity.id
_entity.type
_entity.pdbx_description
1 polymer ?
#
loop_
_entity_poly.entity_id
_entity_poly.type
_entity_poly.pdbx_seq_one_letter_code
_entity_poly.pdbx_strand_id
1 'polypeptide(L)'
;MPVTAYDLDLLSGRPAAVICESELDAVLLWQETGDLVDVVAIGAKASRSALSFLAHLASASLWLLALDCDAETEAGRWGAFSDRIRRMRPLVGNDITDFGQQGSNLRAWAALAERAGWPCWGQRGLRRSNERQVRTQSGSRRA
;
A
#
# COMPACT_ATOMS: atom_id res chain seq x y z
N MET A 1 7.35 -16.94 11.87
CA MET A 1 8.54 -16.11 11.57
C MET A 1 8.14 -14.68 11.88
N PRO A 2 8.91 -13.90 12.66
CA PRO A 2 8.57 -12.50 12.88
C PRO A 2 8.60 -11.77 11.52
N VAL A 3 7.61 -10.92 11.26
CA VAL A 3 7.70 -9.89 10.21
C VAL A 3 8.83 -8.96 10.65
N THR A 4 9.90 -8.90 9.86
CA THR A 4 10.90 -7.85 10.02
C THR A 4 10.33 -6.62 9.33
N ALA A 5 9.68 -5.76 10.12
CA ALA A 5 9.38 -4.42 9.66
C ALA A 5 10.68 -3.62 9.77
N TYR A 6 11.12 -3.03 8.66
CA TYR A 6 12.23 -2.08 8.72
C TYR A 6 11.86 -0.96 9.69
N ASP A 7 12.69 -0.86 10.74
CA ASP A 7 12.84 0.25 11.68
C ASP A 7 11.55 0.97 12.09
N LEU A 8 10.65 0.23 12.76
CA LEU A 8 9.39 0.76 13.32
C LEU A 8 9.62 1.94 14.28
N ASP A 9 10.81 2.07 14.84
CA ASP A 9 11.20 3.17 15.74
C ASP A 9 11.40 4.50 14.99
N LEU A 10 11.53 4.47 13.65
CA LEU A 10 11.59 5.67 12.81
C LEU A 10 10.20 6.22 12.45
N LEU A 11 9.12 5.52 12.81
CA LEU A 11 7.77 5.97 12.51
C LEU A 11 7.43 7.19 13.35
N SER A 12 7.19 8.29 12.66
CA SER A 12 6.94 9.60 13.27
C SER A 12 5.44 9.92 13.40
N GLY A 13 4.57 8.98 12.98
CA GLY A 13 3.12 9.12 13.05
C GLY A 13 2.57 10.04 11.97
N ARG A 14 3.15 9.97 10.77
CA ARG A 14 2.77 10.83 9.65
C ARG A 14 1.36 10.53 9.14
N PRO A 15 0.70 11.51 8.50
CA PRO A 15 -0.62 11.29 7.90
C PRO A 15 -0.66 10.19 6.84
N ALA A 16 0.48 9.92 6.20
CA ALA A 16 0.67 8.89 5.20
C ALA A 16 1.85 7.97 5.51
N ALA A 17 1.67 6.69 5.23
CA ALA A 17 2.71 5.67 5.35
C ALA A 17 2.81 4.83 4.08
N VAL A 18 4.04 4.50 3.65
CA VAL A 18 4.33 3.64 2.51
C VAL A 18 4.72 2.25 3.01
N ILE A 19 4.03 1.23 2.50
CA ILE A 19 4.24 -0.17 2.80
C ILE A 19 4.91 -0.82 1.60
N CYS A 20 6.18 -1.15 1.75
CA CYS A 20 7.03 -1.79 0.74
C CYS A 20 7.05 -3.31 0.93
N GLU A 21 7.27 -4.04 -0.16
CA GLU A 21 7.43 -5.50 -0.12
C GLU A 21 8.76 -5.91 0.52
N SER A 22 9.86 -5.27 0.12
CA SER A 22 11.20 -5.59 0.61
C SER A 22 11.77 -4.51 1.56
N GLU A 23 12.73 -4.91 2.39
CA GLU A 23 13.48 -3.98 3.25
C GLU A 23 14.35 -3.01 2.43
N LEU A 24 14.88 -3.46 1.29
CA LEU A 24 15.71 -2.62 0.42
C LEU A 24 14.88 -1.47 -0.16
N ASP A 25 13.67 -1.75 -0.65
CA ASP A 25 12.76 -0.73 -1.15
C ASP A 25 12.39 0.30 -0.07
N ALA A 26 12.17 -0.17 1.16
CA ALA A 26 11.87 0.70 2.30
C ALA A 26 13.05 1.61 2.64
N VAL A 27 14.27 1.08 2.71
CA VAL A 27 15.48 1.87 3.01
C VAL A 27 15.70 2.93 1.92
N LEU A 28 15.64 2.54 0.64
CA LEU A 28 15.85 3.46 -0.48
C LEU A 28 14.81 4.59 -0.46
N LEU A 29 13.54 4.25 -0.25
CA LEU A 29 12.50 5.27 -0.21
C LEU A 29 12.61 6.16 1.04
N TRP A 30 12.93 5.60 2.20
CA TRP A 30 13.07 6.35 3.44
C TRP A 30 14.21 7.36 3.37
N GLN A 31 15.35 7.03 2.73
CA GLN A 31 16.45 7.97 2.54
C GLN A 31 16.02 9.26 1.81
N GLU A 32 15.08 9.13 0.87
CA GLU A 32 14.60 10.24 0.06
C GLU A 32 13.36 10.95 0.63
N THR A 33 12.62 10.29 1.53
CA THR A 33 11.27 10.72 1.95
C THR A 33 10.99 10.62 3.45
N GLY A 34 12.02 10.32 4.23
CA GLY A 34 11.94 10.14 5.68
C GLY A 34 11.57 11.41 6.45
N ASP A 35 11.39 12.56 5.78
CA ASP A 35 10.79 13.81 6.27
C ASP A 35 9.30 13.97 5.90
N LEU A 36 8.81 13.19 4.93
CA LEU A 36 7.54 13.37 4.23
C LEU A 36 6.50 12.29 4.55
N VAL A 37 6.89 11.02 4.49
CA VAL A 37 6.02 9.86 4.76
C VAL A 37 6.71 8.89 5.70
N ASP A 38 5.93 8.16 6.49
CA ASP A 38 6.48 7.00 7.20
C ASP A 38 6.69 5.87 6.18
N VAL A 39 7.75 5.07 6.33
CA VAL A 39 8.08 4.00 5.36
C VAL A 39 8.39 2.73 6.12
N VAL A 40 7.82 1.62 5.65
CA VAL A 40 7.98 0.31 6.29
C VAL A 40 8.04 -0.81 5.26
N ALA A 41 8.66 -1.92 5.61
CA ALA A 41 8.66 -3.15 4.82
C ALA A 41 7.83 -4.26 5.49
N ILE A 42 7.19 -5.14 4.71
CA ILE A 42 6.51 -6.34 5.23
C ILE A 42 7.32 -7.63 5.05
N GLY A 43 8.33 -7.60 4.17
CA GLY A 43 9.19 -8.73 3.84
C GLY A 43 8.51 -9.80 2.98
N ALA A 44 9.30 -10.50 2.15
CA ALA A 44 8.85 -11.54 1.21
C ALA A 44 8.18 -12.79 1.85
N LYS A 45 8.13 -12.87 3.18
CA LYS A 45 7.49 -13.95 3.95
C LYS A 45 6.54 -13.38 4.99
N ALA A 46 5.58 -12.56 4.56
CA ALA A 46 4.57 -11.98 5.44
C ALA A 46 3.78 -13.08 6.17
N SER A 47 4.19 -13.43 7.40
CA SER A 47 3.49 -14.38 8.26
C SER A 47 2.89 -13.64 9.45
N ARG A 48 1.55 -13.57 9.50
CA ARG A 48 0.61 -13.38 10.64
C ARG A 48 0.89 -12.35 11.76
N SER A 49 2.08 -11.76 11.91
CA SER A 49 2.40 -10.71 12.89
C SER A 49 2.09 -9.31 12.35
N ALA A 50 0.99 -9.20 11.59
CA ALA A 50 0.52 -7.95 11.02
C ALA A 50 -0.05 -6.99 12.08
N LEU A 51 -0.52 -7.48 13.24
CA LEU A 51 -1.24 -6.64 14.21
C LEU A 51 -0.37 -5.60 14.93
N SER A 52 0.83 -5.97 15.39
CA SER A 52 1.74 -5.01 16.04
C SER A 52 2.27 -3.98 15.04
N PHE A 53 2.50 -4.40 13.81
CA PHE A 53 2.87 -3.54 12.69
C PHE A 53 1.77 -2.53 12.35
N LEU A 54 0.54 -3.00 12.17
CA LEU A 54 -0.62 -2.16 11.85
C LEU A 54 -0.94 -1.16 12.97
N ALA A 55 -0.61 -1.48 14.22
CA ALA A 55 -0.78 -0.55 15.34
C ALA A 55 0.07 0.72 15.17
N HIS A 56 1.30 0.60 14.64
CA HIS A 56 2.15 1.75 14.37
C HIS A 56 1.65 2.59 13.18
N LEU A 57 0.95 1.95 12.24
CA LEU A 57 0.33 2.63 11.10
C LEU A 57 -1.07 3.21 11.42
N ALA A 58 -1.58 2.99 12.64
CA ALA A 58 -2.96 3.34 12.99
C ALA A 58 -3.25 4.85 12.91
N SER A 59 -2.25 5.69 13.17
CA SER A 59 -2.34 7.16 13.06
C SER A 59 -2.36 7.63 11.60
N ALA A 60 -1.75 6.88 10.69
CA ALA A 60 -1.76 7.21 9.27
C ALA A 60 -3.18 7.00 8.69
N SER A 61 -3.68 8.08 8.07
CA SER A 61 -4.97 8.11 7.40
C SER A 61 -4.90 7.54 5.97
N LEU A 62 -3.71 7.52 5.38
CA LEU A 62 -3.42 7.05 4.04
C LEU A 62 -2.30 6.01 4.07
N TRP A 63 -2.57 4.80 3.54
CA TRP A 63 -1.58 3.74 3.43
C TRP A 63 -1.27 3.47 1.97
N LEU A 64 -0.07 3.83 1.54
CA LEU A 64 0.41 3.67 0.17
C LEU A 64 1.10 2.32 0.04
N LEU A 65 0.53 1.42 -0.75
CA LEU A 65 1.01 0.06 -0.90
C LEU A 65 1.93 -0.05 -2.13
N ALA A 66 3.24 -0.12 -1.91
CA ALA A 66 4.28 -0.19 -2.92
C ALA A 66 4.91 -1.60 -2.99
N LEU A 67 4.07 -2.59 -3.32
CA LEU A 67 4.53 -3.94 -3.66
C LEU A 67 5.07 -3.99 -5.10
N ASP A 68 5.65 -5.13 -5.47
CA ASP A 68 6.08 -5.43 -6.84
C ASP A 68 4.90 -5.34 -7.82
N CYS A 69 5.20 -5.00 -9.08
CA CYS A 69 4.18 -4.80 -10.10
C CYS A 69 3.33 -6.05 -10.39
N ASP A 70 3.85 -7.25 -10.13
CA ASP A 70 3.16 -8.53 -10.32
C ASP A 70 2.42 -9.03 -9.06
N ALA A 71 2.56 -8.36 -7.92
CA ALA A 71 1.92 -8.72 -6.64
C ALA A 71 0.42 -8.33 -6.53
N GLU A 72 -0.34 -8.44 -7.62
CA GLU A 72 -1.74 -8.01 -7.70
C GLU A 72 -2.67 -8.72 -6.71
N THR A 73 -2.47 -10.01 -6.53
CA THR A 73 -3.30 -10.81 -5.63
C THR A 73 -3.12 -10.36 -4.19
N GLU A 74 -1.88 -10.08 -3.78
CA GLU A 74 -1.58 -9.60 -2.43
C GLU A 74 -2.08 -8.17 -2.25
N ALA A 75 -1.85 -7.28 -3.23
CA ALA A 75 -2.43 -5.94 -3.23
C ALA A 75 -3.96 -5.94 -3.07
N GLY A 76 -4.66 -6.87 -3.71
CA GLY A 76 -6.09 -7.05 -3.57
C GLY A 76 -6.52 -7.42 -2.14
N ARG A 77 -5.73 -8.26 -1.44
CA ARG A 77 -6.00 -8.63 -0.04
C ARG A 77 -5.86 -7.43 0.90
N TRP A 78 -4.82 -6.62 0.71
CA TRP A 78 -4.64 -5.37 1.47
C TRP A 78 -5.76 -4.37 1.19
N GLY A 79 -6.18 -4.23 -0.07
CA GLY A 79 -7.32 -3.38 -0.44
C GLY A 79 -8.64 -3.82 0.22
N ALA A 80 -8.86 -5.13 0.38
CA ALA A 80 -10.01 -5.67 1.11
C ALA A 80 -9.89 -5.53 2.63
N PHE A 81 -8.67 -5.36 3.15
CA PHE A 81 -8.40 -5.21 4.58
C PHE A 81 -8.75 -3.81 5.11
N SER A 82 -8.50 -2.74 4.34
CA SER A 82 -8.73 -1.36 4.79
C SER A 82 -8.96 -0.38 3.64
N ASP A 83 -9.96 0.49 3.80
CA ASP A 83 -10.26 1.59 2.87
C ASP A 83 -9.16 2.67 2.83
N ARG A 84 -8.18 2.62 3.75
CA ARG A 84 -7.01 3.52 3.75
C ARG A 84 -5.96 3.12 2.71
N ILE A 85 -6.02 1.90 2.19
CA ILE A 85 -5.04 1.36 1.25
C ILE A 85 -5.20 1.99 -0.13
N ARG A 86 -4.08 2.40 -0.71
CA ARG A 86 -3.96 2.95 -2.05
C ARG A 86 -2.75 2.32 -2.74
N ARG A 87 -2.97 1.63 -3.86
CA ARG A 87 -1.90 0.89 -4.55
C ARG A 87 -0.96 1.85 -5.27
N MET A 88 0.27 1.94 -4.79
CA MET A 88 1.30 2.81 -5.32
C MET A 88 2.26 2.04 -6.23
N ARG A 89 1.99 2.05 -7.54
CA ARG A 89 2.89 1.42 -8.53
C ARG A 89 3.99 2.37 -8.99
N PRO A 90 5.23 1.87 -9.13
CA PRO A 90 6.25 2.54 -9.92
C PRO A 90 5.75 2.85 -11.33
N LEU A 91 6.24 3.95 -11.93
CA LEU A 91 5.90 4.32 -13.31
C LEU A 91 6.69 3.52 -14.35
N VAL A 92 7.89 3.08 -13.95
CA VAL A 92 8.81 2.23 -14.73
C VAL A 92 9.51 1.28 -13.76
N GLY A 93 9.94 0.11 -14.25
CA GLY A 93 10.53 -0.93 -13.40
C GLY A 93 9.50 -1.80 -12.69
N ASN A 94 9.97 -2.87 -12.02
CA ASN A 94 9.10 -3.78 -11.28
C ASN A 94 8.75 -3.25 -9.88
N ASP A 95 9.73 -2.67 -9.19
CA ASP A 95 9.67 -2.25 -7.79
C ASP A 95 10.29 -0.84 -7.57
N ILE A 96 10.43 -0.42 -6.32
CA ILE A 96 11.03 0.89 -5.97
C ILE A 96 12.51 0.93 -6.34
N THR A 97 13.21 -0.19 -6.13
CA THR A 97 14.63 -0.32 -6.44
C THR A 97 14.89 -0.10 -7.93
N ASP A 98 14.17 -0.79 -8.82
CA ASP A 98 14.24 -0.63 -10.28
C ASP A 98 13.88 0.79 -10.70
N PHE A 99 12.86 1.38 -10.07
CA PHE A 99 12.40 2.74 -10.38
C PHE A 99 13.49 3.78 -10.06
N GLY A 100 14.15 3.64 -8.91
CA GLY A 100 15.28 4.47 -8.51
C GLY A 100 16.52 4.25 -9.38
N GLN A 101 16.87 3.01 -9.71
CA GLN A 101 18.01 2.67 -10.58
C GLN A 101 17.90 3.28 -11.98
N GLN A 102 16.68 3.49 -12.48
CA GLN A 102 16.43 4.17 -13.75
C GLN A 102 16.54 5.70 -13.67
N GLY A 103 16.95 6.26 -12.52
CA GLY A 103 17.11 7.70 -12.31
C GLY A 103 15.81 8.44 -12.01
N SER A 104 14.75 7.72 -11.62
CA SER A 104 13.47 8.35 -11.28
C SER A 104 13.54 9.04 -9.93
N ASN A 105 12.76 10.13 -9.77
CA ASN A 105 12.74 10.88 -8.53
C ASN A 105 11.74 10.27 -7.51
N LEU A 106 12.25 9.46 -6.59
CA LEU A 106 11.46 8.79 -5.54
C LEU A 106 10.70 9.79 -4.66
N ARG A 107 11.33 10.90 -4.30
CA ARG A 107 10.71 11.92 -3.45
C ARG A 107 9.52 12.60 -4.09
N ALA A 108 9.65 13.01 -5.35
CA ALA A 108 8.57 13.62 -6.11
C ALA A 108 7.41 12.63 -6.32
N TRP A 109 7.73 11.35 -6.54
CA TRP A 109 6.75 10.28 -6.67
C TRP A 109 5.97 10.04 -5.38
N ALA A 110 6.65 9.95 -4.22
CA ALA A 110 6.01 9.86 -2.91
C ALA A 110 5.14 11.08 -2.58
N ALA A 111 5.65 12.30 -2.84
CA ALA A 111 4.90 13.53 -2.60
C ALA A 111 3.64 13.63 -3.47
N LEU A 112 3.71 13.16 -4.72
CA LEU A 112 2.53 13.08 -5.58
C LEU A 112 1.52 12.08 -5.01
N ALA A 113 1.99 10.92 -4.54
CA ALA A 113 1.12 9.89 -4.01
C ALA A 113 0.43 10.27 -2.70
N GLU A 114 1.15 10.93 -1.79
CA GLU A 114 0.61 11.45 -0.53
C GLU A 114 -0.49 12.49 -0.80
N ARG A 115 -0.20 13.48 -1.65
CA ARG A 115 -1.15 14.57 -1.96
C ARG A 115 -2.38 14.12 -2.74
N ALA A 116 -2.20 13.16 -3.66
CA ALA A 116 -3.25 12.74 -4.59
C ALA A 116 -3.98 11.44 -4.16
N GLY A 117 -3.46 10.70 -3.18
CA GLY A 117 -3.97 9.39 -2.78
C GLY A 117 -3.83 8.31 -3.87
N TRP A 118 -2.69 8.30 -4.56
CA TRP A 118 -2.39 7.59 -5.82
C TRP A 118 -2.89 6.12 -5.96
N PRO A 119 -3.30 5.65 -7.17
CA PRO A 119 -3.51 6.44 -8.38
C PRO A 119 -4.94 6.98 -8.35
N CYS A 120 -5.16 8.17 -8.89
CA CYS A 120 -6.51 8.68 -9.14
C CYS A 120 -7.28 7.90 -10.25
N TRP A 121 -6.79 6.71 -10.66
CA TRP A 121 -7.44 5.82 -11.63
C TRP A 121 -7.75 4.47 -10.98
N GLY A 122 -8.99 4.28 -10.52
CA GLY A 122 -9.42 2.94 -10.06
C GLY A 122 -10.68 2.84 -9.19
N GLN A 123 -11.21 3.93 -8.62
CA GLN A 123 -12.42 3.84 -7.78
C GLN A 123 -13.73 3.51 -8.53
N ARG A 124 -13.71 3.37 -9.87
CA ARG A 124 -14.92 3.08 -10.66
C ARG A 124 -15.33 1.61 -10.70
N GLY A 125 -14.47 0.68 -10.27
CA GLY A 125 -14.71 -0.78 -10.35
C GLY A 125 -15.39 -1.39 -9.11
N LEU A 126 -15.03 -0.94 -7.91
CA LEU A 126 -15.40 -1.66 -6.68
C LEU A 126 -16.85 -1.41 -6.22
N ARG A 127 -17.47 -0.30 -6.63
CA ARG A 127 -18.87 0.01 -6.27
C ARG A 127 -19.92 -0.77 -7.07
N ARG A 128 -19.59 -1.29 -8.26
CA ARG A 128 -20.56 -1.98 -9.14
C ARG A 128 -20.78 -3.47 -8.81
N SER A 129 -19.85 -4.09 -8.08
CA SER A 129 -19.93 -5.51 -7.75
C SER A 129 -20.91 -5.78 -6.60
N ASN A 130 -20.99 -4.89 -5.61
CA ASN A 130 -21.96 -5.03 -4.52
C ASN A 130 -23.41 -4.76 -4.94
N GLU A 131 -23.66 -3.90 -5.93
CA GLU A 131 -25.03 -3.61 -6.39
C GLU A 131 -25.62 -4.73 -7.27
N ARG A 132 -24.79 -5.51 -7.98
CA ARG A 132 -25.26 -6.68 -8.73
C ARG A 132 -25.58 -7.87 -7.85
N GLN A 133 -24.84 -8.05 -6.76
CA GLN A 133 -25.02 -9.20 -5.87
C GLN A 133 -26.22 -9.05 -4.92
N VAL A 134 -26.58 -7.81 -4.55
CA VAL A 134 -27.80 -7.54 -3.77
C VAL A 134 -29.07 -7.70 -4.62
N ARG A 135 -29.02 -7.42 -5.93
CA ARG A 135 -30.19 -7.58 -6.82
C ARG A 135 -30.51 -9.03 -7.20
N THR A 136 -29.54 -9.95 -7.13
CA THR A 136 -29.78 -11.37 -7.43
C THR A 136 -30.26 -12.18 -6.24
N GLN A 137 -30.06 -11.72 -5.00
CA GLN A 137 -30.55 -12.43 -3.80
C GLN A 137 -31.95 -12.00 -3.33
N SER A 138 -32.48 -10.87 -3.79
CA SER A 138 -33.83 -10.41 -3.47
C SER A 138 -34.94 -11.00 -4.36
N GLY A 139 -34.62 -11.89 -5.30
CA GLY A 139 -35.54 -12.43 -6.30
C GLY A 139 -36.09 -13.84 -6.05
N SER A 140 -35.70 -14.53 -4.97
CA SER A 140 -36.14 -15.91 -4.70
C SER A 140 -36.92 -16.02 -3.39
N ARG A 141 -38.09 -15.39 -3.35
CA ARG A 141 -39.22 -15.76 -2.47
C ARG A 141 -40.52 -15.36 -3.18
N ARG A 142 -41.03 -16.25 -4.04
CA ARG A 142 -42.45 -16.39 -4.43
C ARG A 142 -42.57 -17.48 -5.51
N ALA A 143 -42.93 -18.68 -5.08
CA ALA A 143 -43.88 -19.60 -5.71
C ALA A 143 -44.04 -20.78 -4.76
#